data_AF-A0A2E1H7K0-F1
#
_entry.id   AF-A0A2E1H7K0-F1
#
_cell.length_a   1.000
_cell.length_b   1.000
_cell.length_c   1.000
_cell.angle_alpha   90.00
_cell.angle_beta   90.00
_cell.angle_gamma   90.00
#
_symmetry.space_group_name_H-M   'P 1'
#
loop_
_entity.id
_entity.type
_entity.pdbx_description
1 polymer ?
#
loop_
_entity_poly.entity_id
_entity_poly.type
_entity_poly.pdbx_seq_one_letter_code
_entity_poly.pdbx_strand_id
1 'polypeptide(L)'
;MAAAPRYEPAPGFSEAPRYDPPAYIPPAPAGASYRGYPIPADLAASQCGQLWYMRNLIFDQAGYCFRTAKARRYFSNAGCTGASPRGADAAEVSRIQSLERQNGC
;
A
#
# COMPACT_ATOMS: atom_id res chain seq x y z
N MET A 1 14.36 -43.57 47.62
CA MET A 1 14.62 -43.81 46.18
C MET A 1 13.29 -43.61 45.46
N ALA A 2 13.11 -42.50 44.72
CA ALA A 2 11.84 -42.15 44.09
C ALA A 2 11.68 -42.90 42.75
N ALA A 3 10.51 -43.51 42.54
CA ALA A 3 10.15 -44.18 41.29
C ALA A 3 9.81 -43.14 40.20
N ALA A 4 10.38 -43.27 39.02
CA ALA A 4 10.08 -42.41 37.88
C ALA A 4 8.68 -42.73 37.29
N PRO A 5 7.90 -41.73 36.87
CA PRO A 5 6.60 -41.98 36.24
C PRO A 5 6.78 -42.56 34.83
N ARG A 6 5.94 -43.53 34.48
CA ARG A 6 5.82 -44.06 33.12
C ARG A 6 5.00 -43.10 32.27
N TYR A 7 5.49 -42.75 31.09
CA TYR A 7 4.80 -41.89 30.13
C TYR A 7 3.99 -42.74 29.15
N GLU A 8 2.67 -42.51 29.09
CA GLU A 8 1.78 -43.08 28.07
C GLU A 8 1.78 -42.18 26.82
N PRO A 9 1.85 -42.72 25.59
CA PRO A 9 1.76 -41.90 24.38
C PRO A 9 0.31 -41.45 24.11
N ALA A 10 0.15 -40.21 23.66
CA ALA A 10 -1.13 -39.61 23.30
C ALA A 10 -1.76 -40.26 22.04
N PRO A 11 -3.11 -40.34 21.94
CA PRO A 11 -3.77 -41.00 20.83
C PRO A 11 -3.80 -40.15 19.55
N GLY A 12 -3.26 -40.75 18.48
CA GLY A 12 -3.84 -40.82 17.12
C GLY A 12 -4.23 -39.53 16.40
N PHE A 13 -3.36 -39.06 15.50
CA PHE A 13 -3.74 -38.20 14.37
C PHE A 13 -4.06 -39.08 13.15
N SER A 14 -5.27 -39.63 13.06
CA SER A 14 -5.67 -40.51 11.94
C SER A 14 -6.30 -39.77 10.75
N GLU A 15 -6.28 -38.44 10.72
CA GLU A 15 -6.71 -37.66 9.55
C GLU A 15 -5.50 -36.90 9.00
N ALA A 16 -5.04 -37.26 7.80
CA ALA A 16 -4.03 -36.48 7.10
C ALA A 16 -4.60 -35.07 6.81
N PRO A 17 -3.86 -33.98 7.07
CA PRO A 17 -4.36 -32.64 6.78
C PRO A 17 -4.71 -32.53 5.29
N ARG A 18 -5.97 -32.23 4.99
CA ARG A 18 -6.40 -31.88 3.64
C ARG A 18 -5.74 -30.56 3.30
N TYR A 19 -4.93 -30.55 2.25
CA TYR A 19 -4.36 -29.34 1.69
C TYR A 19 -5.48 -28.60 0.95
N ASP A 20 -6.01 -27.55 1.56
CA ASP A 20 -6.81 -26.54 0.87
C ASP A 20 -5.84 -25.52 0.24
N PRO A 21 -5.60 -25.55 -1.09
CA PRO A 21 -4.78 -24.52 -1.71
C PRO A 21 -5.46 -23.16 -1.49
N PRO A 22 -4.72 -22.10 -1.14
CA PRO A 22 -5.28 -20.76 -1.19
C PRO A 22 -5.83 -20.54 -2.60
N ALA A 23 -6.99 -19.90 -2.69
CA ALA A 23 -7.54 -19.45 -3.97
C ALA A 23 -6.42 -18.80 -4.77
N TYR A 24 -6.31 -19.13 -6.07
CA TYR A 24 -5.32 -18.52 -6.96
C TYR A 24 -5.45 -17.00 -6.89
N ILE A 25 -4.55 -16.36 -6.13
CA ILE A 25 -4.35 -14.92 -6.16
C ILE A 25 -3.50 -14.71 -7.41
N PRO A 26 -4.05 -14.09 -8.49
CA PRO A 26 -3.22 -13.78 -9.64
C PRO A 26 -2.03 -12.93 -9.16
N PRO A 27 -0.83 -13.10 -9.73
CA PRO A 27 0.27 -12.20 -9.41
C PRO A 27 -0.21 -10.76 -9.67
N ALA A 28 -0.05 -9.90 -8.66
CA ALA A 28 -0.31 -8.47 -8.82
C ALA A 28 0.36 -8.01 -10.13
N PRO A 29 -0.29 -7.17 -10.97
CA PRO A 29 0.40 -6.65 -12.14
C PRO A 29 1.68 -5.97 -11.63
N ALA A 30 2.80 -6.19 -12.32
CA ALA A 30 4.10 -5.61 -12.00
C ALA A 30 3.93 -4.19 -11.43
N GLY A 31 4.30 -4.01 -10.15
CA GLY A 31 3.73 -3.01 -9.26
C GLY A 31 3.54 -1.65 -9.93
N ALA A 32 2.30 -1.14 -9.93
CA ALA A 32 2.01 0.18 -10.44
C ALA A 32 3.00 1.19 -9.83
N SER A 33 3.65 1.99 -10.68
CA SER A 33 4.67 2.94 -10.24
C SER A 33 4.45 4.28 -10.94
N TYR A 34 4.87 5.36 -10.29
CA TYR A 34 4.80 6.70 -10.83
C TYR A 34 6.11 7.45 -10.57
N ARG A 35 6.73 7.99 -11.63
CA ARG A 35 8.04 8.65 -11.58
C ARG A 35 9.13 7.82 -10.87
N GLY A 36 9.06 6.49 -11.02
CA GLY A 36 9.99 5.54 -10.37
C GLY A 36 9.65 5.18 -8.92
N TYR A 37 8.59 5.75 -8.33
CA TYR A 37 8.12 5.41 -6.98
C TYR A 37 7.04 4.32 -7.06
N PRO A 38 7.14 3.25 -6.25
CA PRO A 38 6.11 2.21 -6.22
C PRO A 38 4.83 2.75 -5.58
N ILE A 39 3.69 2.52 -6.23
CA ILE A 39 2.38 2.82 -5.67
C ILE A 39 2.03 1.70 -4.68
N PRO A 40 1.70 2.03 -3.41
CA PRO A 40 1.25 1.05 -2.41
C PRO A 40 0.12 0.18 -2.94
N ALA A 41 0.16 -1.13 -2.65
CA ALA A 41 -0.73 -2.12 -3.27
C ALA A 41 -2.23 -1.81 -3.06
N ASP A 42 -2.58 -1.27 -1.89
CA ASP A 42 -3.95 -0.86 -1.55
C ASP A 42 -4.43 0.35 -2.36
N LEU A 43 -3.53 1.26 -2.72
CA LEU A 43 -3.82 2.39 -3.62
C LEU A 43 -3.76 1.95 -5.09
N ALA A 44 -2.86 1.02 -5.43
CA ALA A 44 -2.73 0.45 -6.76
C ALA A 44 -3.97 -0.35 -7.20
N ALA A 45 -4.74 -0.88 -6.23
CA ALA A 45 -5.95 -1.65 -6.48
C ALA A 45 -7.09 -0.88 -7.19
N SER A 46 -7.00 0.46 -7.29
CA SER A 46 -8.01 1.27 -8.00
C SER A 46 -7.38 2.44 -8.74
N GLN A 47 -8.02 2.88 -9.82
CA GLN A 47 -7.54 4.04 -10.59
C GLN A 47 -7.57 5.33 -9.76
N CYS A 48 -8.60 5.52 -8.93
CA CYS A 48 -8.67 6.66 -8.01
C CYS A 48 -7.59 6.63 -6.94
N GLY A 49 -7.23 5.45 -6.42
CA GLY A 49 -6.12 5.29 -5.48
C GLY A 49 -4.78 5.65 -6.13
N GLN A 50 -4.54 5.19 -7.36
CA GLN A 50 -3.35 5.52 -8.14
C GLN A 50 -3.26 7.03 -8.42
N LEU A 51 -4.32 7.66 -8.94
CA LEU A 51 -4.35 9.10 -9.24
C LEU A 51 -4.14 9.95 -7.98
N TRP A 52 -4.78 9.57 -6.88
CA TRP A 52 -4.57 10.21 -5.58
C TRP A 52 -3.10 10.10 -5.15
N TYR A 53 -2.49 8.92 -5.25
CA TYR A 53 -1.08 8.72 -4.90
C TYR A 53 -0.17 9.59 -5.78
N MET A 54 -0.38 9.56 -7.09
CA MET A 54 0.41 10.35 -8.07
C MET A 54 0.38 11.84 -7.73
N ARG A 55 -0.82 12.40 -7.48
CA ARG A 55 -0.97 13.80 -7.09
C ARG A 55 -0.21 14.10 -5.79
N ASN A 56 -0.41 13.29 -4.75
CA ASN A 56 0.21 13.54 -3.45
C ASN A 56 1.74 13.33 -3.50
N LEU A 57 2.26 12.43 -4.33
CA LEU A 57 3.71 12.29 -4.53
C LEU A 57 4.34 13.57 -5.07
N ILE A 58 3.66 14.29 -5.98
CA ILE A 58 4.16 15.58 -6.49
C ILE A 58 4.18 16.63 -5.37
N PHE A 59 3.19 16.63 -4.48
CA PHE A 59 3.20 17.50 -3.30
C PHE A 59 4.32 17.14 -2.32
N ASP A 60 4.55 15.85 -2.09
CA ASP A 60 5.65 15.35 -1.24
C ASP A 60 7.01 15.80 -1.78
N GLN A 61 7.27 15.58 -3.07
CA GLN A 61 8.49 16.02 -3.76
C GLN A 61 8.66 17.55 -3.74
N ALA A 62 7.56 18.30 -3.76
CA ALA A 62 7.59 19.75 -3.67
C ALA A 62 7.81 20.28 -2.23
N GLY A 63 7.81 19.42 -1.21
CA GLY A 63 8.03 19.80 0.19
C GLY A 63 6.75 20.19 0.95
N TYR A 64 5.59 19.69 0.53
CA TYR A 64 4.31 19.96 1.18
C TYR A 64 4.20 19.28 2.55
N CYS A 65 3.60 19.97 3.52
CA CYS A 65 3.34 19.40 4.85
C CYS A 65 1.91 18.83 4.93
N PHE A 66 1.78 17.51 4.88
CA PHE A 66 0.49 16.84 4.90
C PHE A 66 -0.22 16.96 6.25
N ARG A 67 -1.51 17.30 6.19
CA ARG A 67 -2.37 17.48 7.36
C ARG A 67 -3.33 16.32 7.61
N THR A 68 -3.71 15.60 6.56
CA THR A 68 -4.70 14.52 6.67
C THR A 68 -4.06 13.23 7.20
N ALA A 69 -4.84 12.44 7.96
CA ALA A 69 -4.37 11.15 8.45
C ALA A 69 -4.04 10.18 7.30
N LYS A 70 -4.84 10.19 6.23
CA LYS A 70 -4.58 9.36 5.04
C LYS A 70 -3.23 9.69 4.41
N ALA A 71 -2.96 10.97 4.11
CA ALA A 71 -1.70 11.34 3.45
C ALA A 71 -0.47 11.04 4.31
N ARG A 72 -0.53 11.32 5.62
CA ARG A 72 0.55 11.01 6.57
C ARG A 72 0.84 9.52 6.76
N ARG A 73 -0.04 8.61 6.31
CA ARG A 73 0.24 7.17 6.29
C ARG A 73 1.17 6.75 5.16
N TYR A 74 1.17 7.48 4.04
CA TYR A 74 1.95 7.12 2.85
C TYR A 74 3.11 8.07 2.59
N PHE A 75 3.03 9.31 3.09
CA PHE A 75 4.01 10.37 2.87
C PHE A 75 4.48 10.93 4.22
N SER A 76 5.77 11.25 4.30
CA SER A 76 6.37 11.74 5.54
C SER A 76 6.40 13.26 5.54
N ASN A 77 6.12 13.89 6.69
CA ASN A 77 6.37 15.31 6.87
C ASN A 77 7.81 15.61 7.31
N ALA A 78 8.68 14.59 7.39
CA ALA A 78 10.08 14.80 7.74
C ALA A 78 10.74 15.71 6.70
N GLY A 79 11.18 16.90 7.12
CA GLY A 79 11.84 17.87 6.24
C GLY A 79 10.91 18.64 5.30
N CYS A 80 9.59 18.59 5.50
CA CYS A 80 8.68 19.43 4.71
C CYS A 80 8.91 20.92 5.00
N THR A 81 8.78 21.77 3.98
CA THR A 81 9.01 23.23 4.06
C THR A 81 7.72 24.04 3.97
N GLY A 82 6.59 23.37 3.73
CA GLY A 82 5.31 24.02 3.45
C GLY A 82 5.19 24.54 2.01
N ALA A 83 6.12 24.15 1.14
CA ALA A 83 6.08 24.48 -0.27
C ALA A 83 5.00 23.69 -1.03
N SER A 84 4.73 24.14 -2.25
CA SER A 84 3.72 23.56 -3.14
C SER A 84 4.32 23.38 -4.54
N PRO A 85 3.78 22.45 -5.35
CA PRO A 85 4.21 22.25 -6.73
C PRO A 85 4.17 23.54 -7.56
N ARG A 86 5.14 23.72 -8.46
CA ARG A 86 5.25 24.88 -9.37
C ARG A 86 5.63 24.43 -10.77
N GLY A 87 5.44 25.30 -11.77
CA GLY A 87 5.84 25.02 -13.15
C GLY A 87 5.21 23.74 -13.70
N ALA A 88 6.05 22.85 -14.26
CA ALA A 88 5.61 21.58 -14.83
C ALA A 88 4.90 20.67 -13.82
N ASP A 89 5.31 20.69 -12.55
CA ASP A 89 4.69 19.87 -11.50
C ASP A 89 3.28 20.37 -11.15
N ALA A 90 3.07 21.69 -11.15
CA ALA A 90 1.73 22.26 -10.97
C ALA A 90 0.81 21.89 -12.15
N ALA A 91 1.31 21.96 -13.38
CA ALA A 91 0.56 21.55 -14.57
C ALA A 91 0.20 20.06 -14.54
N GLU A 92 1.12 19.21 -14.11
CA GLU A 92 0.88 17.77 -13.95
C GLU A 92 -0.16 17.48 -12.87
N VAL A 93 -0.12 18.18 -11.73
CA VAL A 93 -1.19 18.11 -10.72
C VAL A 93 -2.55 18.47 -11.32
N SER A 94 -2.64 19.55 -12.11
CA SER A 94 -3.89 19.93 -12.78
C SER A 94 -4.39 18.87 -13.78
N ARG A 95 -3.47 18.21 -14.48
CA ARG A 95 -3.80 17.08 -15.37
C ARG A 95 -4.36 15.90 -14.57
N ILE A 96 -3.69 15.51 -13.49
CA ILE A 96 -4.15 14.42 -12.61
C ILE A 96 -5.51 14.74 -12.00
N GLN A 97 -5.74 15.96 -11.52
CA GLN A 97 -7.05 16.36 -10.99
C GLN A 97 -8.15 16.32 -12.05
N SER A 98 -7.83 16.58 -13.31
CA SER A 98 -8.80 16.43 -14.41
C SER A 98 -9.15 14.97 -14.64
N LEU A 99 -8.18 14.06 -14.54
CA LEU A 99 -8.41 12.62 -14.59
C LEU A 99 -9.19 12.13 -13.37
N GLU A 100 -8.88 12.60 -12.15
CA GLU A 100 -9.65 12.32 -10.94
C GLU A 100 -11.13 12.63 -11.21
N ARG A 101 -11.45 13.85 -11.67
CA ARG A 101 -12.83 14.28 -11.96
C ARG A 101 -13.54 13.43 -12.99
N GLN A 102 -12.84 13.04 -14.06
CA GLN A 102 -13.39 12.16 -15.11
C GLN A 102 -13.76 10.77 -14.58
N ASN A 103 -13.05 10.31 -13.54
CA ASN A 103 -13.26 9.00 -12.91
C ASN A 103 -14.16 9.06 -11.67
N GLY A 104 -14.69 10.23 -11.31
CA GLY A 104 -15.58 10.39 -10.15
C GLY A 104 -14.85 10.39 -8.81
N CYS A 105 -13.57 10.75 -8.81
CA CYS A 105 -12.76 11.06 -7.63
C CYS A 105 -12.07 12.44 -7.79
#